data_AF-A0A2C9T723-F1
#
_entry.id   AF-A0A2C9T723-F1
#
_cell.length_a   1.000
_cell.length_b   1.000
_cell.length_c   1.000
_cell.angle_alpha   90.00
_cell.angle_beta   90.00
_cell.angle_gamma   90.00
#
_symmetry.space_group_name_H-M   'P 1'
#
loop_
_entity.id
_entity.type
_entity.pdbx_description
1 polymer ?
#
loop_
_entity_poly.entity_id
_entity_poly.type
_entity_poly.pdbx_seq_one_letter_code
_entity_poly.pdbx_strand_id
1 'polypeptide(L)'
;MQRDIASLDLAEGKRLAVVAGPAGLAAVPQVCRPDGAWARARPGDGVAEALLSVLAAAPEVSRTGPFTVHAWSSRRASGERAITVDQTNESVIVGEAAVVKWAAHLQQGPHPAPRRIDVLRANGFRFMPDPWGLITWQPDDGPETLVVNVDEYLAGAVDGWTWAVELIADAARGPVPHTDAVTTAVAAVGTVIAELHAALAPTATVATQADADRWCAAAFATLDEAVALSNPATARLLRDRRIEQILSSLAGLAGSPVIEGHGDLHVGQVLHHPGGYVVTDFDGNPVLPAAERALPIPAALDVAGLAQSFTHAAIVARRHHPLDAGSLAAVEQVARQAFLQSYTDHLAELGHGDLYRADPLAAFRLQQVLREIVYAARHLPRWMYVPDAALPLLLDERTTSGR
;
A
#
# COMPACT_ATOMS: atom_id res chain seq x y z
N MET A 1 16.55 5.98 -27.27
CA MET A 1 15.43 5.78 -28.21
C MET A 1 14.46 4.81 -27.54
N GLN A 2 13.18 5.15 -27.46
CA GLN A 2 12.16 4.21 -26.97
C GLN A 2 11.96 3.10 -28.02
N ARG A 3 11.92 1.84 -27.58
CA ARG A 3 11.73 0.69 -28.46
C ARG A 3 10.61 -0.18 -27.90
N ASP A 4 9.64 -0.50 -28.74
CA ASP A 4 8.60 -1.47 -28.41
C ASP A 4 9.21 -2.88 -28.36
N ILE A 5 8.93 -3.60 -27.27
CA ILE A 5 9.38 -4.98 -27.04
C ILE A 5 8.25 -5.95 -27.40
N ALA A 6 7.05 -5.66 -26.91
CA ALA A 6 5.86 -6.45 -27.14
C ALA A 6 4.64 -5.52 -27.17
N SER A 7 3.58 -5.93 -27.85
CA SER A 7 2.31 -5.19 -27.85
C SER A 7 1.11 -6.13 -27.85
N LEU A 8 0.02 -5.64 -27.26
CA LEU A 8 -1.30 -6.25 -27.24
C LEU A 8 -2.28 -5.29 -27.93
N ASP A 9 -2.82 -5.70 -29.07
CA ASP A 9 -3.84 -4.92 -29.77
C ASP A 9 -5.15 -4.94 -28.97
N LEU A 10 -5.71 -3.75 -28.75
CA LEU A 10 -6.93 -3.56 -27.95
C LEU A 10 -8.15 -3.27 -28.83
N ALA A 11 -7.93 -2.51 -29.92
CA ALA A 11 -8.90 -2.23 -30.97
C ALA A 11 -8.16 -1.76 -32.23
N GLU A 12 -8.90 -1.50 -33.31
CA GLU A 12 -8.32 -0.88 -34.51
C GLU A 12 -7.62 0.44 -34.14
N GLY A 13 -6.32 0.52 -34.47
CA GLY A 13 -5.50 1.69 -34.18
C GLY A 13 -5.20 1.95 -32.70
N LYS A 14 -5.47 1.01 -31.79
CA LYS A 14 -5.26 1.17 -30.33
C LYS A 14 -4.61 -0.07 -29.74
N ARG A 15 -3.53 0.11 -28.99
CA ARG A 15 -2.80 -1.01 -28.37
C ARG A 15 -2.16 -0.64 -27.03
N LEU A 16 -1.85 -1.66 -26.25
CA LEU A 16 -0.94 -1.59 -25.11
C LEU A 16 0.44 -2.06 -25.57
N ALA A 17 1.51 -1.31 -25.28
CA ALA A 17 2.88 -1.69 -25.62
C ALA A 17 3.77 -1.75 -24.37
N VAL A 18 4.64 -2.74 -24.29
CA VAL A 18 5.79 -2.75 -23.37
C VAL A 18 6.96 -2.11 -24.08
N VAL A 19 7.48 -1.01 -23.53
CA VAL A 19 8.50 -0.18 -24.16
C VAL A 19 9.75 -0.13 -23.30
N ALA A 20 10.92 -0.34 -23.92
CA ALA A 20 12.21 -0.07 -23.30
C ALA A 20 12.62 1.38 -23.51
N GLY A 21 12.97 2.07 -22.43
CA GLY A 21 13.50 3.42 -22.43
C GLY A 21 14.65 3.62 -21.45
N PRO A 22 15.19 4.86 -21.34
CA PRO A 22 16.29 5.18 -20.43
C PRO A 22 15.97 4.93 -18.95
N ALA A 23 14.69 5.02 -18.57
CA ALA A 23 14.21 4.79 -17.21
C ALA A 23 13.80 3.33 -16.94
N GLY A 24 14.10 2.41 -17.87
CA GLY A 24 13.70 1.00 -17.79
C GLY A 24 12.49 0.66 -18.67
N LEU A 25 11.76 -0.37 -18.26
CA LEU A 25 10.57 -0.88 -18.96
C LEU A 25 9.31 -0.15 -18.48
N ALA A 26 8.40 0.16 -19.41
CA ALA A 26 7.12 0.81 -19.12
C ALA A 26 5.99 0.18 -19.95
N ALA A 27 4.79 0.09 -19.37
CA ALA A 27 3.55 -0.17 -20.09
C ALA A 27 3.02 1.15 -20.62
N VAL A 28 2.84 1.24 -21.94
CA VAL A 28 2.49 2.48 -22.63
C VAL A 28 1.24 2.25 -23.47
N PRO A 29 0.12 2.93 -23.18
CA PRO A 29 -1.02 2.95 -24.09
C PRO A 29 -0.62 3.71 -25.36
N GLN A 30 -0.95 3.17 -26.53
CA GLN A 30 -0.58 3.73 -27.82
C GLN A 30 -1.77 3.81 -28.77
N VAL A 31 -1.80 4.88 -29.56
CA VAL A 31 -2.76 5.12 -30.65
C VAL A 31 -2.01 5.27 -31.98
N CYS A 32 -2.58 4.71 -33.04
CA CYS A 32 -2.07 4.83 -34.40
C CYS A 32 -2.54 6.16 -34.99
N ARG A 33 -1.59 6.98 -35.43
CA ARG A 33 -1.85 8.25 -36.09
C ARG A 33 -2.27 8.05 -37.55
N PRO A 34 -2.88 9.06 -38.19
CA PRO A 34 -3.27 8.97 -39.61
C PRO A 34 -2.12 8.67 -40.58
N ASP A 35 -0.87 8.96 -40.20
CA ASP A 35 0.34 8.64 -40.97
C ASP A 35 0.83 7.18 -40.76
N GLY A 36 0.11 6.38 -39.98
CA GLY A 36 0.45 5.00 -39.64
C GLY A 36 1.45 4.86 -38.49
N ALA A 37 1.92 5.97 -37.91
CA ALA A 37 2.87 5.93 -36.81
C ALA A 37 2.17 5.72 -35.45
N TRP A 38 2.75 4.88 -34.60
CA TRP A 38 2.29 4.70 -33.23
C TRP A 38 2.83 5.79 -32.31
N ALA A 39 1.97 6.31 -31.44
CA ALA A 39 2.34 7.30 -30.44
C ALA A 39 1.69 6.98 -29.09
N ARG A 40 2.30 7.46 -27.99
CA ARG A 40 1.67 7.40 -26.66
C ARG A 40 0.30 8.09 -26.71
N ALA A 41 -0.72 7.37 -26.27
CA ALA A 41 -2.07 7.87 -26.17
C ALA A 41 -2.22 8.82 -24.97
N ARG A 42 -3.16 9.74 -25.07
CA ARG A 42 -3.60 10.64 -24.00
C ARG A 42 -5.02 10.29 -23.58
N PRO A 43 -5.45 10.65 -22.35
CA PRO A 43 -6.86 10.58 -21.98
C PRO A 43 -7.71 11.32 -23.01
N GLY A 44 -8.65 10.58 -23.61
CA GLY A 44 -9.54 11.03 -24.70
C GLY A 44 -9.28 10.32 -26.03
N ASP A 45 -8.12 9.67 -26.20
CA ASP A 45 -7.80 8.88 -27.40
C ASP A 45 -8.54 7.52 -27.39
N GLY A 46 -9.13 7.13 -26.26
CA GLY A 46 -10.02 5.98 -26.15
C GLY A 46 -9.30 4.63 -26.04
N VAL A 47 -8.03 4.62 -25.61
CA VAL A 47 -7.23 3.40 -25.42
C VAL A 47 -7.60 2.70 -24.11
N ALA A 48 -7.87 3.44 -23.04
CA ALA A 48 -8.41 2.89 -21.80
C ALA A 48 -9.82 2.32 -22.02
N GLU A 49 -10.66 2.99 -22.80
CA GLU A 49 -11.99 2.46 -23.20
C GLU A 49 -11.89 1.14 -24.00
N ALA A 50 -10.92 1.07 -24.92
CA ALA A 50 -10.65 -0.14 -25.69
C ALA A 50 -10.19 -1.28 -24.78
N LEU A 51 -9.31 -1.00 -23.81
CA LEU A 51 -8.91 -1.98 -22.79
C LEU A 51 -10.10 -2.52 -22.01
N LEU A 52 -11.01 -1.67 -21.53
CA LEU A 52 -12.21 -2.12 -20.81
C LEU A 52 -13.09 -3.02 -21.70
N SER A 53 -13.14 -2.73 -23.00
CA SER A 53 -13.86 -3.56 -23.97
C SER A 53 -13.23 -4.93 -24.18
N VAL A 54 -11.90 -5.05 -24.09
CA VAL A 54 -11.16 -6.32 -24.09
C VAL A 54 -11.48 -7.11 -22.83
N LEU A 55 -11.36 -6.50 -21.64
CA LEU A 55 -11.70 -7.16 -20.37
C LEU A 55 -13.15 -7.66 -20.38
N ALA A 56 -14.10 -6.83 -20.84
CA ALA A 56 -15.51 -7.19 -20.85
C ALA A 56 -15.89 -8.33 -21.80
N ALA A 57 -15.05 -8.65 -22.78
CA ALA A 57 -15.28 -9.70 -23.77
C ALA A 57 -14.42 -10.95 -23.56
N ALA A 58 -13.37 -10.86 -22.74
CA ALA A 58 -12.45 -11.96 -22.49
C ALA A 58 -13.08 -13.00 -21.54
N PRO A 59 -12.70 -14.29 -21.64
CA PRO A 59 -12.91 -15.24 -20.56
C PRO A 59 -12.09 -14.81 -19.33
N GLU A 60 -12.36 -15.41 -18.17
CA GLU A 60 -11.74 -15.00 -16.90
C GLU A 60 -10.20 -14.97 -16.96
N VAL A 61 -9.59 -15.92 -17.68
CA VAL A 61 -8.16 -15.88 -18.02
C VAL A 61 -8.00 -16.20 -19.51
N SER A 62 -7.27 -15.36 -20.24
CA SER A 62 -6.87 -15.61 -21.63
C SER A 62 -5.43 -15.16 -21.90
N ARG A 63 -4.81 -15.74 -22.92
CA ARG A 63 -3.44 -15.41 -23.32
C ARG A 63 -3.38 -14.99 -24.78
N THR A 64 -2.71 -13.87 -25.03
CA THR A 64 -2.43 -13.36 -26.38
C THR A 64 -0.94 -13.05 -26.47
N GLY A 65 -0.19 -13.93 -27.13
CA GLY A 65 1.27 -13.85 -27.18
C GLY A 65 1.89 -13.88 -25.77
N PRO A 66 2.74 -12.90 -25.40
CA PRO A 66 3.36 -12.83 -24.08
C PRO A 66 2.46 -12.19 -23.00
N PHE A 67 1.22 -11.82 -23.31
CA PHE A 67 0.30 -11.18 -22.37
C PHE A 67 -0.73 -12.15 -21.84
N THR A 68 -0.96 -12.13 -20.53
CA THR A 68 -2.09 -12.80 -19.88
C THR A 68 -3.09 -11.73 -19.44
N VAL A 69 -4.36 -11.92 -19.81
CA VAL A 69 -5.48 -11.05 -19.44
C VAL A 69 -6.31 -11.78 -18.40
N HIS A 70 -6.44 -11.17 -17.22
CA HIS A 70 -7.33 -11.61 -16.16
C HIS A 70 -8.55 -10.68 -16.18
N ALA A 71 -9.72 -11.21 -16.49
CA ALA A 71 -10.95 -10.44 -16.65
C ALA A 71 -12.00 -10.89 -15.63
N TRP A 72 -12.39 -9.98 -14.74
CA TRP A 72 -13.30 -10.28 -13.63
C TRP A 72 -14.64 -9.54 -13.72
N SER A 73 -14.78 -8.66 -14.71
CA SER A 73 -15.96 -7.84 -14.93
C SER A 73 -16.32 -7.79 -16.41
N SER A 74 -17.62 -7.89 -16.70
CA SER A 74 -18.17 -7.65 -18.05
C SER A 74 -18.63 -6.20 -18.25
N ARG A 75 -18.34 -5.30 -17.30
CA ARG A 75 -18.74 -3.88 -17.35
C ARG A 75 -17.97 -3.16 -18.45
N ARG A 76 -18.64 -2.17 -19.07
CA ARG A 76 -18.06 -1.25 -20.05
C ARG A 76 -18.28 0.18 -19.57
N ALA A 77 -17.36 1.06 -19.91
CA ALA A 77 -17.46 2.49 -19.63
C ALA A 77 -16.87 3.29 -20.79
N SER A 78 -17.29 4.54 -20.92
CA SER A 78 -16.84 5.47 -21.96
C SER A 78 -16.66 6.87 -21.39
N GLY A 79 -15.74 7.65 -21.95
CA GLY A 79 -15.36 8.97 -21.48
C GLY A 79 -14.10 8.91 -20.64
N GLU A 80 -12.94 9.15 -21.26
CA GLU A 80 -11.65 9.18 -20.57
C GLU A 80 -11.35 10.55 -19.95
N ARG A 81 -10.87 10.53 -18.72
CA ARG A 81 -10.41 11.72 -17.98
C ARG A 81 -9.09 11.44 -17.27
N ALA A 82 -8.18 12.41 -17.35
CA ALA A 82 -6.92 12.36 -16.64
C ALA A 82 -7.12 12.47 -15.11
N ILE A 83 -6.25 11.81 -14.35
CA ILE A 83 -6.03 12.11 -12.95
C ILE A 83 -4.89 13.13 -12.86
N THR A 84 -5.11 14.25 -12.16
CA THR A 84 -4.16 15.39 -12.11
C THR A 84 -3.39 15.48 -10.79
N VAL A 85 -3.47 14.46 -9.94
CA VAL A 85 -2.66 14.38 -8.72
C VAL A 85 -1.32 13.69 -9.00
N ASP A 86 -0.36 13.84 -8.10
CA ASP A 86 0.96 13.20 -8.23
C ASP A 86 0.82 11.68 -8.10
N GLN A 87 1.33 10.93 -9.07
CA GLN A 87 1.17 9.48 -9.16
C GLN A 87 2.46 8.81 -9.64
N THR A 88 2.74 7.62 -9.11
CA THR A 88 3.85 6.77 -9.56
C THR A 88 3.55 6.05 -10.88
N ASN A 89 2.27 5.96 -11.24
CA ASN A 89 1.77 5.31 -12.45
C ASN A 89 0.85 6.26 -13.21
N GLU A 90 0.74 6.07 -14.52
CA GLU A 90 -0.19 6.84 -15.34
C GLU A 90 -1.60 6.25 -15.17
N SER A 91 -2.56 7.05 -14.69
CA SER A 91 -3.92 6.57 -14.45
C SER A 91 -4.96 7.37 -15.24
N VAL A 92 -5.99 6.66 -15.73
CA VAL A 92 -7.11 7.24 -16.50
C VAL A 92 -8.42 6.79 -15.88
N ILE A 93 -9.30 7.74 -15.59
CA ILE A 93 -10.68 7.45 -15.18
C ILE A 93 -11.51 7.28 -16.44
N VAL A 94 -12.33 6.24 -16.50
CA VAL A 94 -13.21 5.94 -17.63
C VAL A 94 -14.66 5.90 -17.17
N GLY A 95 -15.48 6.83 -17.69
CA GLY A 95 -16.92 6.91 -17.47
C GLY A 95 -17.34 7.03 -16.00
N GLU A 96 -16.48 7.59 -15.14
CA GLU A 96 -16.66 7.65 -13.68
C GLU A 96 -17.00 6.27 -13.06
N ALA A 97 -16.53 5.19 -13.69
CA ALA A 97 -16.83 3.82 -13.30
C ALA A 97 -15.59 2.97 -13.06
N ALA A 98 -14.49 3.25 -13.76
CA ALA A 98 -13.23 2.52 -13.64
C ALA A 98 -12.03 3.45 -13.61
N VAL A 99 -10.96 3.01 -12.94
CA VAL A 99 -9.61 3.57 -13.03
C VAL A 99 -8.72 2.56 -13.73
N VAL A 100 -8.09 2.96 -14.82
CA VAL A 100 -7.07 2.17 -15.52
C VAL A 100 -5.69 2.71 -15.13
N LYS A 101 -4.87 1.87 -14.50
CA LYS A 101 -3.50 2.19 -14.05
C LYS A 101 -2.49 1.49 -14.97
N TRP A 102 -1.75 2.26 -15.74
CA TRP A 102 -0.67 1.77 -16.60
C TRP A 102 0.65 1.75 -15.81
N ALA A 103 1.31 0.59 -15.74
CA ALA A 103 2.57 0.46 -15.01
C ALA A 103 3.68 1.31 -15.66
N ALA A 104 4.04 2.43 -15.04
CA ALA A 104 5.05 3.34 -15.59
C ALA A 104 6.49 2.81 -15.43
N HIS A 105 6.68 1.93 -14.44
CA HIS A 105 7.97 1.32 -14.11
C HIS A 105 7.78 -0.20 -13.89
N LEU A 106 7.97 -0.98 -14.94
CA LEU A 106 7.90 -2.45 -14.83
C LEU A 106 9.13 -2.95 -14.08
N GLN A 107 8.87 -3.63 -12.97
CA GLN A 107 9.89 -4.36 -12.23
C GLN A 107 9.97 -5.80 -12.74
N GLN A 108 11.15 -6.41 -12.62
CA GLN A 108 11.27 -7.86 -12.80
C GLN A 108 10.45 -8.56 -11.72
N GLY A 109 9.55 -9.44 -12.15
CA GLY A 109 8.58 -10.10 -11.29
C GLY A 109 9.16 -11.22 -10.39
N PRO A 110 8.30 -12.08 -9.82
CA PRO A 110 6.85 -12.00 -9.92
C PRO A 110 6.31 -10.73 -9.25
N HIS A 111 5.37 -10.04 -9.90
CA HIS A 111 4.66 -8.94 -9.25
C HIS A 111 3.63 -9.53 -8.26
N PRO A 112 3.50 -9.02 -7.02
CA PRO A 112 2.65 -9.68 -6.03
C PRO A 112 1.15 -9.43 -6.22
N ALA A 113 0.77 -8.28 -6.81
CA ALA A 113 -0.63 -7.88 -6.94
C ALA A 113 -1.54 -8.91 -7.63
N PRO A 114 -1.18 -9.53 -8.78
CA PRO A 114 -2.03 -10.54 -9.40
C PRO A 114 -2.42 -11.69 -8.46
N ARG A 115 -1.42 -12.30 -7.81
CA ARG A 115 -1.64 -13.40 -6.87
C ARG A 115 -2.49 -12.96 -5.67
N ARG A 116 -2.21 -11.80 -5.09
CA ARG A 116 -2.96 -11.26 -3.94
C ARG A 116 -4.41 -11.01 -4.28
N ILE A 117 -4.68 -10.32 -5.38
CA ILE A 117 -6.05 -9.99 -5.81
C ILE A 117 -6.83 -11.28 -6.08
N ASP A 118 -6.23 -12.27 -6.76
CA ASP A 118 -6.86 -13.57 -6.98
C ASP A 118 -7.24 -14.27 -5.66
N VAL A 119 -6.32 -14.31 -4.68
CA VAL A 119 -6.60 -14.92 -3.37
C VAL A 119 -7.70 -14.16 -2.63
N LEU A 120 -7.64 -12.83 -2.59
CA LEU A 120 -8.64 -11.99 -1.92
C LEU A 120 -10.04 -12.20 -2.51
N ARG A 121 -10.16 -12.18 -3.84
CA ARG A 121 -11.43 -12.44 -4.53
C ARG A 121 -11.95 -13.85 -4.26
N ALA A 122 -11.08 -14.85 -4.38
CA ALA A 122 -11.46 -16.25 -4.16
C ALA A 122 -11.94 -16.52 -2.73
N ASN A 123 -11.48 -15.72 -1.76
CA ASN A 123 -11.87 -15.82 -0.35
C ASN A 123 -12.86 -14.73 0.09
N GLY A 124 -13.52 -14.07 -0.87
CA GLY A 124 -14.67 -13.20 -0.60
C GLY A 124 -14.36 -11.87 0.09
N PHE A 125 -13.11 -11.39 0.02
CA PHE A 125 -12.77 -10.05 0.50
C PHE A 125 -13.47 -8.98 -0.35
N ARG A 126 -14.20 -8.07 0.32
CA ARG A 126 -15.05 -7.05 -0.33
C ARG A 126 -14.64 -5.61 0.00
N PHE A 127 -13.67 -5.42 0.88
CA PHE A 127 -13.22 -4.10 1.30
C PHE A 127 -12.06 -3.61 0.42
N MET A 128 -12.21 -3.72 -0.90
CA MET A 128 -11.35 -3.14 -1.91
C MET A 128 -12.23 -2.64 -3.06
N PRO A 129 -11.81 -1.63 -3.84
CA PRO A 129 -12.53 -1.30 -5.08
C PRO A 129 -12.66 -2.57 -5.95
N ASP A 130 -13.85 -2.80 -6.51
CA ASP A 130 -14.11 -4.01 -7.30
C ASP A 130 -13.09 -4.10 -8.45
N PRO A 131 -12.24 -5.13 -8.51
CA PRO A 131 -11.26 -5.25 -9.57
C PRO A 131 -11.95 -5.73 -10.85
N TRP A 132 -11.81 -4.97 -11.94
CA TRP A 132 -12.40 -5.34 -13.24
C TRP A 132 -11.51 -6.31 -14.00
N GLY A 133 -10.20 -6.20 -13.80
CA GLY A 133 -9.22 -7.07 -14.43
C GLY A 133 -7.82 -6.50 -14.37
N LEU A 134 -6.87 -7.30 -14.78
CA LEU A 134 -5.47 -6.90 -14.93
C LEU A 134 -4.85 -7.56 -16.15
N ILE A 135 -3.74 -7.01 -16.60
CA ILE A 135 -2.92 -7.59 -17.65
C ILE A 135 -1.50 -7.74 -17.13
N THR A 136 -0.94 -8.92 -17.34
CA THR A 136 0.47 -9.22 -17.09
C THR A 136 1.21 -9.42 -18.40
N TRP A 137 2.53 -9.25 -18.35
CA TRP A 137 3.44 -9.53 -19.43
C TRP A 137 4.54 -10.48 -18.95
N GLN A 138 4.78 -11.53 -19.73
CA GLN A 138 5.80 -12.53 -19.54
C GLN A 138 7.00 -12.21 -20.48
N PRO A 139 8.14 -11.74 -19.96
CA PRO A 139 9.36 -11.63 -20.74
C PRO A 139 9.84 -13.01 -21.22
N ASP A 140 10.61 -13.05 -22.31
CA ASP A 140 11.18 -14.31 -22.85
C ASP A 140 12.06 -15.04 -21.81
N ASP A 141 12.86 -14.27 -21.06
CA ASP A 141 13.86 -14.79 -20.11
C ASP A 141 13.66 -14.28 -18.66
N GLY A 142 12.42 -14.10 -18.20
CA GLY A 142 12.18 -13.59 -16.85
C GLY A 142 10.79 -13.87 -16.31
N PRO A 143 10.53 -13.65 -15.01
CA PRO A 143 9.21 -13.88 -14.43
C PRO A 143 8.17 -12.86 -14.93
N GLU A 144 6.92 -13.30 -14.96
CA GLU A 144 5.75 -12.48 -15.27
C GLU A 144 5.66 -11.23 -14.38
N THR A 145 5.27 -10.10 -14.97
CA THR A 145 5.08 -8.83 -14.25
C THR A 145 3.78 -8.14 -14.63
N LEU A 146 3.27 -7.30 -13.74
CA LEU A 146 2.05 -6.53 -13.95
C LEU A 146 2.30 -5.38 -14.93
N VAL A 147 1.43 -5.22 -15.94
CA VAL A 147 1.51 -4.10 -16.89
C VAL A 147 0.32 -3.16 -16.78
N VAL A 148 -0.86 -3.67 -16.41
CA VAL A 148 -2.07 -2.87 -16.24
C VAL A 148 -2.90 -3.42 -15.11
N ASN A 149 -3.45 -2.53 -14.28
CA ASN A 149 -4.50 -2.85 -13.32
C ASN A 149 -5.75 -2.00 -13.61
N VAL A 150 -6.94 -2.59 -13.47
CA VAL A 150 -8.22 -1.91 -13.64
C VAL A 150 -9.12 -2.19 -12.46
N ASP A 151 -9.46 -1.12 -11.73
CA ASP A 151 -10.32 -1.19 -10.56
C ASP A 151 -11.54 -0.28 -10.73
N GLU A 152 -12.57 -0.51 -9.91
CA GLU A 152 -13.70 0.40 -9.78
C GLU A 152 -13.24 1.81 -9.35
N TYR A 153 -13.81 2.81 -10.00
CA TYR A 153 -13.68 4.19 -9.54
C TYR A 153 -14.71 4.51 -8.46
N LEU A 154 -14.23 4.83 -7.26
CA LEU A 154 -15.08 5.21 -6.14
C LEU A 154 -15.32 6.72 -6.13
N ALA A 155 -16.44 7.13 -6.75
CA ALA A 155 -16.83 8.53 -6.79
C ALA A 155 -17.05 9.09 -5.37
N GLY A 156 -16.40 10.22 -5.07
CA GLY A 156 -16.48 10.87 -3.76
C GLY A 156 -15.65 10.19 -2.66
N ALA A 157 -14.78 9.24 -3.01
CA ALA A 157 -13.80 8.72 -2.07
C ALA A 157 -12.81 9.81 -1.65
N VAL A 158 -12.46 9.78 -0.36
CA VAL A 158 -11.46 10.65 0.27
C VAL A 158 -10.22 9.81 0.54
N ASP A 159 -9.05 10.36 0.21
CA ASP A 159 -7.78 9.67 0.47
C ASP A 159 -7.50 9.50 1.96
N GLY A 160 -6.72 8.47 2.24
CA GLY A 160 -6.25 8.06 3.56
C GLY A 160 -5.78 9.15 4.49
N TRP A 161 -4.84 9.97 3.98
CA TRP A 161 -4.21 10.99 4.79
C TRP A 161 -5.19 12.12 5.11
N THR A 162 -6.03 12.49 4.15
CA THR A 162 -7.02 13.55 4.32
C THR A 162 -8.06 13.18 5.38
N TRP A 163 -8.71 12.01 5.28
CA TRP A 163 -9.73 11.65 6.28
C TRP A 163 -9.11 11.43 7.66
N ALA A 164 -7.94 10.82 7.75
CA ALA A 164 -7.31 10.52 9.03
C ALA A 164 -6.84 11.79 9.76
N VAL A 165 -6.21 12.72 9.03
CA VAL A 165 -5.72 13.99 9.58
C VAL A 165 -6.88 14.85 10.07
N GLU A 166 -7.91 15.04 9.25
CA GLU A 166 -9.07 15.87 9.63
C GLU A 166 -9.84 15.26 10.80
N LEU A 167 -10.03 13.93 10.81
CA LEU A 167 -10.75 13.25 11.89
C LEU A 167 -10.01 13.34 13.23
N ILE A 168 -8.68 13.17 13.23
CA ILE A 168 -7.85 13.34 14.43
C ILE A 168 -7.84 14.81 14.87
N ALA A 169 -7.72 15.74 13.92
CA ALA A 169 -7.74 17.17 14.22
C ALA A 169 -9.04 17.58 14.90
N ASP A 170 -10.18 17.13 14.35
CA ASP A 170 -11.52 17.41 14.88
C ASP A 170 -11.73 16.82 16.27
N ALA A 171 -11.32 15.56 16.49
CA ALA A 171 -11.39 14.91 17.80
C ALA A 171 -10.53 15.63 18.87
N ALA A 172 -9.45 16.29 18.46
CA ALA A 172 -8.54 17.02 19.34
C ALA A 172 -8.92 18.51 19.52
N ARG A 173 -10.04 19.00 18.95
CA ARG A 173 -10.46 20.39 19.13
C ARG A 173 -11.00 20.64 20.53
N GLY A 174 -10.51 21.70 21.15
CA GLY A 174 -10.97 22.15 22.46
C GLY A 174 -10.21 21.52 23.62
N PRO A 175 -10.60 21.85 24.87
CA PRO A 175 -9.87 21.44 26.07
C PRO A 175 -10.13 19.97 26.48
N VAL A 176 -11.19 19.35 25.94
CA VAL A 176 -11.57 17.97 26.22
C VAL A 176 -11.75 17.27 24.88
N PRO A 177 -10.96 16.22 24.57
CA PRO A 177 -11.09 15.48 23.32
C PRO A 177 -12.47 14.82 23.14
N HIS A 178 -12.99 14.86 21.90
CA HIS A 178 -14.22 14.18 21.50
C HIS A 178 -13.89 12.98 20.61
N THR A 179 -13.70 11.82 21.24
CA THR A 179 -13.06 10.66 20.61
C THR A 179 -14.03 9.67 19.95
N ASP A 180 -15.34 9.85 20.06
CA ASP A 180 -16.34 8.88 19.55
C ASP A 180 -16.21 8.64 18.03
N ALA A 181 -16.07 9.72 17.25
CA ALA A 181 -15.99 9.64 15.79
C ALA A 181 -14.69 8.96 15.33
N VAL A 182 -13.54 9.34 15.91
CA VAL A 182 -12.26 8.73 15.57
C VAL A 182 -12.22 7.25 15.99
N THR A 183 -12.75 6.93 17.18
CA THR A 183 -12.84 5.55 17.68
C THR A 183 -13.67 4.67 16.75
N THR A 184 -14.84 5.17 16.33
CA THR A 184 -15.73 4.45 15.40
C THR A 184 -15.06 4.20 14.06
N ALA A 185 -14.41 5.22 13.49
CA ALA A 185 -13.72 5.12 12.21
C ALA A 185 -12.56 4.11 12.24
N VAL A 186 -11.65 4.22 13.21
CA VAL A 186 -10.48 3.35 13.26
C VAL A 186 -10.83 1.92 13.70
N ALA A 187 -11.92 1.72 14.44
CA ALA A 187 -12.48 0.40 14.69
C ALA A 187 -13.01 -0.23 13.39
N ALA A 188 -13.77 0.52 12.58
CA ALA A 188 -14.22 0.03 11.26
C ALA A 188 -13.04 -0.32 10.33
N VAL A 189 -11.97 0.49 10.35
CA VAL A 189 -10.71 0.15 9.67
C VAL A 189 -10.08 -1.12 10.26
N GLY A 190 -10.09 -1.30 11.58
CA GLY A 190 -9.63 -2.52 12.25
C GLY A 190 -10.35 -3.78 11.75
N THR A 191 -11.68 -3.73 11.64
CA THR A 191 -12.50 -4.80 11.03
C THR A 191 -12.08 -5.07 9.58
N VAL A 192 -11.94 -4.03 8.76
CA VAL A 192 -11.51 -4.16 7.36
C VAL A 192 -10.16 -4.87 7.22
N ILE A 193 -9.18 -4.54 8.08
CA ILE A 193 -7.86 -5.17 8.03
C ILE A 193 -7.88 -6.61 8.57
N ALA A 194 -8.74 -6.90 9.54
CA ALA A 194 -8.94 -8.27 10.01
C ALA A 194 -9.57 -9.16 8.92
N GLU A 195 -10.57 -8.64 8.19
CA GLU A 195 -11.16 -9.29 7.01
C GLU A 195 -10.13 -9.51 5.90
N LEU A 196 -9.24 -8.53 5.68
CA LEU A 196 -8.14 -8.64 4.71
C LEU A 196 -7.22 -9.82 5.07
N HIS A 197 -6.76 -9.89 6.32
CA HIS A 197 -5.86 -10.96 6.76
C HIS A 197 -6.54 -12.32 6.83
N ALA A 198 -7.83 -12.38 7.19
CA ALA A 198 -8.62 -13.59 7.14
C ALA A 198 -8.76 -14.13 5.70
N ALA A 199 -9.03 -13.26 4.72
CA ALA A 199 -9.09 -13.66 3.31
C ALA A 199 -7.74 -14.14 2.76
N LEU A 200 -6.62 -13.70 3.35
CA LEU A 200 -5.27 -14.16 3.02
C LEU A 200 -4.83 -15.39 3.84
N ALA A 201 -5.62 -15.85 4.80
CA ALA A 201 -5.30 -17.00 5.64
C ALA A 201 -4.93 -18.28 4.87
N PRO A 202 -5.50 -18.60 3.69
CA PRO A 202 -5.08 -19.77 2.91
C PRO A 202 -3.64 -19.71 2.40
N THR A 203 -2.99 -18.55 2.43
CA THR A 203 -1.57 -18.37 2.08
C THR A 203 -0.65 -18.56 3.29
N ALA A 204 -1.21 -18.82 4.47
CA ALA A 204 -0.46 -18.87 5.70
C ALA A 204 0.60 -19.97 5.66
N THR A 205 1.82 -19.58 6.02
CA THR A 205 2.95 -20.48 6.24
C THR A 205 3.65 -20.11 7.55
N VAL A 206 4.77 -20.77 7.85
CA VAL A 206 5.54 -20.54 9.07
C VAL A 206 6.89 -19.95 8.70
N ALA A 207 7.25 -18.84 9.36
CA ALA A 207 8.52 -18.16 9.16
C ALA A 207 9.70 -19.09 9.47
N THR A 208 10.67 -19.15 8.55
CA THR A 208 11.94 -19.84 8.78
C THR A 208 12.90 -18.96 9.58
N GLN A 209 14.02 -19.54 10.04
CA GLN A 209 15.10 -18.74 10.63
C GLN A 209 15.67 -17.73 9.63
N ALA A 210 15.76 -18.10 8.34
CA ALA A 210 16.25 -17.20 7.31
C ALA A 210 15.32 -15.98 7.10
N ASP A 211 14.01 -16.14 7.30
CA ASP A 211 13.06 -15.02 7.26
C ASP A 211 13.27 -14.06 8.43
N ALA A 212 13.39 -14.60 9.65
CA ALA A 212 13.65 -13.81 10.84
C ALA A 212 14.99 -13.06 10.77
N ASP A 213 16.05 -13.73 10.33
CA ASP A 213 17.37 -13.13 10.12
C ASP A 213 17.32 -12.03 9.05
N ARG A 214 16.58 -12.24 7.95
CA ARG A 214 16.37 -11.24 6.89
C ARG A 214 15.67 -9.99 7.41
N TRP A 215 14.59 -10.13 8.18
CA TRP A 215 13.88 -8.96 8.74
C TRP A 215 14.74 -8.19 9.73
N CYS A 216 15.46 -8.91 10.62
CA CYS A 216 16.38 -8.31 11.56
C CYS A 216 17.50 -7.54 10.84
N ALA A 217 18.17 -8.18 9.87
CA ALA A 217 19.23 -7.55 9.08
C ALA A 217 18.74 -6.32 8.30
N ALA A 218 17.56 -6.42 7.66
CA ALA A 218 16.95 -5.30 6.95
C ALA A 218 16.63 -4.12 7.89
N ALA A 219 16.17 -4.40 9.11
CA ALA A 219 15.90 -3.36 10.10
C ALA A 219 17.18 -2.64 10.56
N PHE A 220 18.26 -3.38 10.81
CA PHE A 220 19.56 -2.79 11.16
C PHE A 220 20.19 -2.02 9.99
N ALA A 221 20.11 -2.53 8.76
CA ALA A 221 20.55 -1.80 7.58
C ALA A 221 19.79 -0.46 7.41
N THR A 222 18.48 -0.48 7.65
CA THR A 222 17.66 0.74 7.63
C THR A 222 18.05 1.70 8.76
N LEU A 223 18.36 1.18 9.96
CA LEU A 223 18.84 1.99 11.08
C LEU A 223 20.16 2.69 10.74
N ASP A 224 21.14 1.97 10.22
CA ASP A 224 22.44 2.53 9.84
C ASP A 224 22.28 3.65 8.80
N GLU A 225 21.41 3.42 7.82
CA GLU A 225 21.11 4.40 6.80
C GLU A 225 20.39 5.63 7.38
N ALA A 226 19.39 5.42 8.23
CA ALA A 226 18.69 6.49 8.92
C ALA A 226 19.65 7.33 9.78
N VAL A 227 20.59 6.70 10.49
CA VAL A 227 21.63 7.40 11.27
C VAL A 227 22.52 8.27 10.37
N ALA A 228 22.90 7.76 9.19
CA ALA A 228 23.75 8.47 8.24
C ALA A 228 23.05 9.68 7.59
N LEU A 229 21.75 9.57 7.35
CA LEU A 229 20.94 10.60 6.68
C LEU A 229 20.28 11.61 7.64
N SER A 230 20.24 11.31 8.93
CA SER A 230 19.61 12.14 9.96
C SER A 230 20.43 13.36 10.37
N ASN A 231 19.73 14.38 10.89
CA ASN A 231 20.37 15.47 11.61
C ASN A 231 21.04 14.98 12.93
N PRO A 232 21.97 15.74 13.55
CA PRO A 232 22.69 15.29 14.75
C PRO A 232 21.81 14.97 15.97
N ALA A 233 20.64 15.59 16.11
CA ALA A 233 19.73 15.33 17.23
C ALA A 233 19.02 13.99 17.04
N THR A 234 18.42 13.76 15.87
CA THR A 234 17.78 12.48 15.52
C THR A 234 18.80 11.34 15.51
N ALA A 235 19.99 11.55 14.94
CA ALA A 235 21.07 10.55 14.95
C ALA A 235 21.57 10.20 16.37
N ARG A 236 21.38 11.07 17.37
CA ARG A 236 21.69 10.74 18.77
C ARG A 236 20.63 9.81 19.36
N LEU A 237 19.35 10.08 19.09
CA LEU A 237 18.24 9.23 19.51
C LEU A 237 18.34 7.84 18.86
N LEU A 238 18.69 7.80 17.57
CA LEU A 238 18.84 6.54 16.82
C LEU A 238 19.95 5.62 17.35
N ARG A 239 20.90 6.15 18.13
CA ARG A 239 21.97 5.37 18.79
C ARG A 239 21.61 4.94 20.21
N ASP A 240 20.36 5.13 20.64
CA ASP A 240 19.89 4.62 21.92
C ASP A 240 19.87 3.09 21.90
N ARG A 241 20.46 2.45 22.91
CA ARG A 241 20.53 0.98 23.02
C ARG A 241 19.15 0.31 23.03
N ARG A 242 18.10 1.04 23.42
CA ARG A 242 16.72 0.56 23.35
C ARG A 242 16.33 0.23 21.91
N ILE A 243 16.78 1.00 20.91
CA ILE A 243 16.48 0.73 19.49
C ILE A 243 17.08 -0.61 19.06
N GLU A 244 18.34 -0.87 19.38
CA GLU A 244 19.01 -2.13 19.06
C GLU A 244 18.29 -3.33 19.72
N GLN A 245 17.88 -3.19 20.99
CA GLN A 245 17.10 -4.21 21.69
C GLN A 245 15.74 -4.47 21.03
N ILE A 246 15.08 -3.41 20.55
CA ILE A 246 13.80 -3.51 19.87
C ILE A 246 13.95 -4.23 18.53
N LEU A 247 14.94 -3.85 17.72
CA LEU A 247 15.11 -4.43 16.39
C LEU A 247 15.64 -5.87 16.47
N SER A 248 16.52 -6.18 17.43
CA SER A 248 17.05 -7.54 17.61
C SER A 248 15.97 -8.57 17.97
N SER A 249 14.80 -8.15 18.49
CA SER A 249 13.70 -9.08 18.76
C SER A 249 13.12 -9.71 17.49
N LEU A 250 13.34 -9.10 16.32
CA LEU A 250 12.89 -9.65 15.02
C LEU A 250 13.58 -10.99 14.68
N ALA A 251 14.81 -11.22 15.18
CA ALA A 251 15.52 -12.48 14.97
C ALA A 251 14.83 -13.68 15.67
N GLY A 252 13.96 -13.41 16.66
CA GLY A 252 13.19 -14.41 17.38
C GLY A 252 11.86 -14.80 16.73
N LEU A 253 11.58 -14.33 15.51
CA LEU A 253 10.28 -14.55 14.85
C LEU A 253 10.20 -15.86 14.05
N ALA A 254 11.25 -16.66 13.99
CA ALA A 254 11.18 -18.00 13.42
C ALA A 254 10.07 -18.82 14.11
N GLY A 255 9.28 -19.56 13.34
CA GLY A 255 8.12 -20.28 13.84
C GLY A 255 6.83 -19.43 13.93
N SER A 256 6.88 -18.13 13.63
CA SER A 256 5.68 -17.28 13.60
C SER A 256 4.86 -17.49 12.33
N PRO A 257 3.53 -17.33 12.38
CA PRO A 257 2.70 -17.33 11.19
C PRO A 257 3.05 -16.15 10.28
N VAL A 258 3.05 -16.41 8.98
CA VAL A 258 3.22 -15.41 7.93
C VAL A 258 2.20 -15.62 6.82
N ILE A 259 1.77 -14.55 6.17
CA ILE A 259 0.79 -14.56 5.07
C ILE A 259 1.35 -13.78 3.88
N GLU A 260 0.79 -13.95 2.69
CA GLU A 260 1.02 -13.08 1.52
C GLU A 260 0.34 -11.70 1.73
N GLY A 261 0.65 -11.03 2.86
CA GLY A 261 0.07 -9.77 3.33
C GLY A 261 0.28 -8.59 2.37
N HIS A 262 -0.28 -7.44 2.72
CA HIS A 262 -0.21 -6.23 1.91
C HIS A 262 1.24 -5.76 1.76
N GLY A 263 2.00 -5.73 2.86
CA GLY A 263 3.44 -5.42 2.88
C GLY A 263 3.80 -3.94 2.82
N ASP A 264 2.80 -3.04 2.80
CA ASP A 264 2.98 -1.59 2.79
C ASP A 264 1.72 -0.85 3.29
N LEU A 265 1.05 -1.43 4.27
CA LEU A 265 -0.23 -0.91 4.74
C LEU A 265 -0.02 0.35 5.61
N HIS A 266 -0.67 1.45 5.23
CA HIS A 266 -0.73 2.71 5.98
C HIS A 266 -2.04 3.45 5.65
N VAL A 267 -2.41 4.52 6.38
CA VAL A 267 -3.68 5.22 6.14
C VAL A 267 -3.87 5.65 4.68
N GLY A 268 -2.80 6.09 4.00
CA GLY A 268 -2.83 6.41 2.57
C GLY A 268 -3.36 5.31 1.63
N GLN A 269 -3.35 4.05 2.06
CA GLN A 269 -3.92 2.90 1.33
C GLN A 269 -5.35 2.54 1.75
N VAL A 270 -5.96 3.36 2.60
CA VAL A 270 -7.32 3.18 3.09
C VAL A 270 -8.16 4.36 2.62
N LEU A 271 -8.97 4.15 1.59
CA LEU A 271 -9.91 5.15 1.11
C LEU A 271 -11.18 5.13 1.96
N HIS A 272 -11.74 6.31 2.23
CA HIS A 272 -13.06 6.44 2.83
C HIS A 272 -14.06 6.90 1.77
N HIS A 273 -15.12 6.13 1.55
CA HIS A 273 -16.19 6.46 0.61
C HIS A 273 -17.55 6.30 1.29
N PRO A 274 -18.68 6.71 0.67
CA PRO A 274 -20.00 6.61 1.31
C PRO A 274 -20.41 5.21 1.80
N GLY A 275 -19.80 4.15 1.25
CA GLY A 275 -20.04 2.77 1.65
C GLY A 275 -19.12 2.24 2.77
N GLY A 276 -18.15 3.04 3.24
CA GLY A 276 -17.23 2.66 4.31
C GLY A 276 -15.77 2.83 3.92
N TYR A 277 -14.91 1.98 4.47
CA TYR A 277 -13.47 1.98 4.22
C TYR A 277 -13.08 0.83 3.31
N VAL A 278 -12.18 1.10 2.37
CA VAL A 278 -11.62 0.09 1.46
C VAL A 278 -10.11 0.22 1.38
N VAL A 279 -9.43 -0.90 1.13
CA VAL A 279 -7.98 -1.01 0.98
C VAL A 279 -7.61 -1.00 -0.51
N THR A 280 -6.54 -0.30 -0.84
CA THR A 280 -6.01 -0.15 -2.20
C THR A 280 -4.52 -0.49 -2.30
N ASP A 281 -3.96 -0.51 -3.51
CA ASP A 281 -2.54 -0.73 -3.81
C ASP A 281 -1.90 -2.00 -3.20
N PHE A 282 -2.41 -3.16 -3.61
CA PHE A 282 -1.84 -4.48 -3.27
C PHE A 282 -0.46 -4.78 -3.93
N ASP A 283 0.23 -3.75 -4.40
CA ASP A 283 1.55 -3.82 -5.04
C ASP A 283 2.65 -4.16 -4.02
N GLY A 284 2.43 -3.88 -2.72
CA GLY A 284 3.44 -3.98 -1.66
C GLY A 284 4.53 -2.89 -1.78
N ASN A 285 5.48 -2.91 -0.85
CA ASN A 285 6.39 -1.79 -0.63
C ASN A 285 7.20 -1.39 -1.89
N PRO A 286 6.94 -0.23 -2.50
CA PRO A 286 7.49 0.14 -3.80
C PRO A 286 9.02 0.30 -3.83
N VAL A 287 9.68 0.45 -2.66
CA VAL A 287 11.14 0.54 -2.59
C VAL A 287 11.84 -0.82 -2.63
N LEU A 288 11.08 -1.92 -2.53
CA LEU A 288 11.60 -3.28 -2.63
C LEU A 288 11.46 -3.83 -4.06
N PRO A 289 12.39 -4.72 -4.49
CA PRO A 289 12.22 -5.52 -5.70
C PRO A 289 10.94 -6.37 -5.64
N ALA A 290 10.27 -6.59 -6.77
CA ALA A 290 8.99 -7.32 -6.79
C ALA A 290 9.05 -8.72 -6.18
N ALA A 291 10.14 -9.46 -6.41
CA ALA A 291 10.36 -10.77 -5.80
C ALA A 291 10.42 -10.71 -4.26
N GLU A 292 10.95 -9.64 -3.68
CA GLU A 292 10.93 -9.43 -2.23
C GLU A 292 9.55 -9.01 -1.74
N ARG A 293 8.82 -8.19 -2.52
CA ARG A 293 7.44 -7.80 -2.21
C ARG A 293 6.48 -8.99 -2.19
N ALA A 294 6.78 -10.06 -2.91
CA ALA A 294 5.98 -11.29 -2.95
C ALA A 294 6.24 -12.25 -1.78
N LEU A 295 7.26 -12.00 -0.95
CA LEU A 295 7.56 -12.86 0.20
C LEU A 295 6.46 -12.73 1.28
N PRO A 296 6.08 -13.85 1.93
CA PRO A 296 5.19 -13.80 3.08
C PRO A 296 5.76 -12.96 4.23
N ILE A 297 4.86 -12.28 4.94
CA ILE A 297 5.18 -11.40 6.06
C ILE A 297 4.34 -11.74 7.30
N PRO A 298 4.80 -11.41 8.51
CA PRO A 298 3.95 -11.45 9.68
C PRO A 298 2.84 -10.41 9.52
N ALA A 299 1.59 -10.75 9.86
CA ALA A 299 0.47 -9.81 9.85
C ALA A 299 0.76 -8.54 10.70
N ALA A 300 1.61 -8.68 11.71
CA ALA A 300 2.08 -7.57 12.54
C ALA A 300 2.83 -6.48 11.78
N LEU A 301 3.42 -6.76 10.61
CA LEU A 301 4.06 -5.75 9.77
C LEU A 301 3.02 -4.78 9.21
N ASP A 302 1.92 -5.28 8.67
CA ASP A 302 0.82 -4.46 8.14
C ASP A 302 0.12 -3.69 9.26
N VAL A 303 -0.18 -4.36 10.38
CA VAL A 303 -0.79 -3.74 11.57
C VAL A 303 0.11 -2.63 12.13
N ALA A 304 1.44 -2.84 12.16
CA ALA A 304 2.39 -1.83 12.60
C ALA A 304 2.43 -0.62 11.67
N GLY A 305 2.44 -0.81 10.35
CA GLY A 305 2.44 0.27 9.38
C GLY A 305 1.21 1.16 9.53
N LEU A 306 0.02 0.55 9.63
CA LEU A 306 -1.22 1.28 9.79
C LEU A 306 -1.31 1.97 11.16
N ALA A 307 -0.98 1.28 12.26
CA ALA A 307 -0.96 1.88 13.59
C ALA A 307 0.01 3.08 13.69
N GLN A 308 1.21 2.96 13.10
CA GLN A 308 2.18 4.05 13.07
C GLN A 308 1.70 5.24 12.24
N SER A 309 0.93 4.98 11.18
CA SER A 309 0.42 6.03 10.31
C SER A 309 -0.64 6.91 11.00
N PHE A 310 -1.34 6.43 12.05
CA PHE A 310 -2.17 7.29 12.91
C PHE A 310 -1.34 8.28 13.73
N THR A 311 -0.18 7.84 14.25
CA THR A 311 0.77 8.75 14.91
C THR A 311 1.26 9.82 13.92
N HIS A 312 1.54 9.45 12.66
CA HIS A 312 1.92 10.41 11.62
C HIS A 312 0.79 11.38 11.28
N ALA A 313 -0.45 10.89 11.15
CA ALA A 313 -1.62 11.73 10.92
C ALA A 313 -1.83 12.74 12.06
N ALA A 314 -1.62 12.34 13.32
CA ALA A 314 -1.66 13.27 14.46
C ALA A 314 -0.57 14.35 14.37
N ILE A 315 0.67 13.99 14.02
CA ILE A 315 1.77 14.95 13.83
C ILE A 315 1.45 15.96 12.72
N VAL A 316 0.87 15.49 11.62
CA VAL A 316 0.43 16.32 10.50
C VAL A 316 -0.73 17.23 10.93
N ALA A 317 -1.72 16.71 11.66
CA ALA A 317 -2.83 17.49 12.20
C ALA A 317 -2.32 18.65 13.08
N ARG A 318 -1.36 18.41 13.98
CA ARG A 318 -0.74 19.45 14.81
C ARG A 318 -0.05 20.54 13.98
N ARG A 319 0.52 20.18 12.83
CA ARG A 319 1.20 21.13 11.95
C ARG A 319 0.22 22.05 11.25
N HIS A 320 -0.97 21.55 10.89
CA HIS A 320 -1.96 22.28 10.09
C HIS A 320 -3.05 22.95 10.92
N HIS A 321 -3.23 22.56 12.18
CA HIS A 321 -4.26 23.08 13.08
C HIS A 321 -3.65 23.48 14.44
N PRO A 322 -4.19 24.54 15.09
CA PRO A 322 -3.75 24.96 16.42
C PRO A 322 -4.33 24.03 17.50
N LEU A 323 -3.74 22.86 17.67
CA LEU A 323 -4.21 21.81 18.60
C LEU A 323 -3.35 21.76 19.86
N ASP A 324 -3.98 21.49 20.99
CA ASP A 324 -3.28 21.20 22.25
C ASP A 324 -2.56 19.84 22.16
N ALA A 325 -1.30 19.80 22.62
CA ALA A 325 -0.47 18.61 22.50
C ALA A 325 -0.97 17.45 23.39
N GLY A 326 -1.53 17.74 24.56
CA GLY A 326 -2.07 16.72 25.47
C GLY A 326 -3.33 16.09 24.90
N SER A 327 -4.23 16.92 24.38
CA SER A 327 -5.47 16.50 23.72
C SER A 327 -5.20 15.62 22.51
N LEU A 328 -4.26 16.03 21.66
CA LEU A 328 -3.86 15.26 20.49
C LEU A 328 -3.22 13.92 20.85
N ALA A 329 -2.36 13.89 21.87
CA ALA A 329 -1.76 12.64 22.35
C ALA A 329 -2.82 11.67 22.90
N ALA A 330 -3.83 12.17 23.61
CA ALA A 330 -4.94 11.36 24.08
C ALA A 330 -5.78 10.79 22.92
N VAL A 331 -6.07 11.61 21.90
CA VAL A 331 -6.79 11.17 20.68
C VAL A 331 -6.01 10.09 19.94
N GLU A 332 -4.72 10.29 19.70
CA GLU A 332 -3.86 9.32 19.00
C GLU A 332 -3.81 7.99 19.75
N GLN A 333 -3.64 8.04 21.08
CA GLN A 333 -3.60 6.84 21.91
C GLN A 333 -4.92 6.08 21.84
N VAL A 334 -6.06 6.77 21.97
CA VAL A 334 -7.40 6.16 21.85
C VAL A 334 -7.60 5.55 20.47
N ALA A 335 -7.23 6.28 19.41
CA ALA A 335 -7.37 5.81 18.04
C ALA A 335 -6.56 4.52 17.81
N ARG A 336 -5.29 4.50 18.23
CA ARG A 336 -4.43 3.33 18.10
C ARG A 336 -4.93 2.14 18.91
N GLN A 337 -5.39 2.37 20.14
CA GLN A 337 -5.96 1.30 20.98
C GLN A 337 -7.24 0.73 20.38
N ALA A 338 -8.16 1.58 19.92
CA ALA A 338 -9.41 1.17 19.29
C ALA A 338 -9.17 0.35 18.01
N PHE A 339 -8.24 0.79 17.16
CA PHE A 339 -7.83 0.04 15.97
C PHE A 339 -7.27 -1.35 16.34
N LEU A 340 -6.28 -1.41 17.24
CA LEU A 340 -5.64 -2.67 17.62
C LEU A 340 -6.62 -3.65 18.28
N GLN A 341 -7.50 -3.14 19.14
CA GLN A 341 -8.53 -3.95 19.79
C GLN A 341 -9.51 -4.50 18.76
N SER A 342 -10.09 -3.62 17.92
CA SER A 342 -11.08 -4.03 16.90
C SER A 342 -10.50 -5.01 15.89
N TYR A 343 -9.25 -4.81 15.46
CA TYR A 343 -8.56 -5.74 14.58
C TYR A 343 -8.35 -7.11 15.25
N THR A 344 -7.86 -7.12 16.49
CA THR A 344 -7.55 -8.36 17.20
C THR A 344 -8.81 -9.17 17.48
N ASP A 345 -9.87 -8.51 17.97
CA ASP A 345 -11.14 -9.15 18.28
C ASP A 345 -11.80 -9.68 17.01
N HIS A 346 -11.91 -8.87 15.95
CA HIS A 346 -12.56 -9.29 14.71
C HIS A 346 -11.82 -10.44 14.03
N LEU A 347 -10.48 -10.43 14.03
CA LEU A 347 -9.69 -11.52 13.46
C LEU A 347 -9.90 -12.83 14.25
N ALA A 348 -10.03 -12.74 15.58
CA ALA A 348 -10.35 -13.89 16.43
C ALA A 348 -11.78 -14.40 16.20
N GLU A 349 -12.75 -13.49 16.05
CA GLU A 349 -14.15 -13.82 15.71
C GLU A 349 -14.27 -14.55 14.36
N LEU A 350 -13.43 -14.16 13.38
CA LEU A 350 -13.31 -14.85 12.10
C LEU A 350 -12.58 -16.21 12.19
N GLY A 351 -12.12 -16.62 13.37
CA GLY A 351 -11.42 -17.89 13.58
C GLY A 351 -9.95 -17.89 13.16
N HIS A 352 -9.36 -16.69 12.96
CA HIS A 352 -8.01 -16.51 12.43
C HIS A 352 -7.08 -15.76 13.39
N GLY A 353 -7.43 -15.68 14.69
CA GLY A 353 -6.63 -14.99 15.71
C GLY A 353 -5.18 -15.45 15.79
N ASP A 354 -4.92 -16.74 15.52
CA ASP A 354 -3.57 -17.32 15.51
C ASP A 354 -2.66 -16.76 14.42
N LEU A 355 -3.18 -16.06 13.40
CA LEU A 355 -2.36 -15.40 12.38
C LEU A 355 -1.62 -14.16 12.90
N TYR A 356 -2.09 -13.58 14.01
CA TYR A 356 -1.56 -12.33 14.54
C TYR A 356 -0.86 -12.51 15.87
N ARG A 357 0.34 -11.96 15.93
CA ARG A 357 1.15 -11.83 17.15
C ARG A 357 1.45 -10.37 17.41
N ALA A 358 1.11 -9.89 18.60
CA ALA A 358 1.31 -8.49 18.97
C ALA A 358 2.75 -8.16 19.40
N ASP A 359 3.56 -9.15 19.80
CA ASP A 359 4.90 -8.92 20.35
C ASP A 359 5.90 -8.21 19.40
N PRO A 360 5.93 -8.45 18.07
CA PRO A 360 6.79 -7.70 17.16
C PRO A 360 6.25 -6.32 16.76
N LEU A 361 5.03 -5.94 17.17
CA LEU A 361 4.37 -4.72 16.71
C LEU A 361 5.27 -3.49 16.88
N ALA A 362 5.88 -3.35 18.05
CA ALA A 362 6.70 -2.19 18.34
C ALA A 362 8.10 -2.24 17.66
N ALA A 363 8.56 -3.40 17.19
CA ALA A 363 9.75 -3.49 16.34
C ALA A 363 9.44 -3.09 14.90
N PHE A 364 8.31 -3.56 14.35
CA PHE A 364 7.88 -3.16 13.01
C PHE A 364 7.45 -1.68 12.94
N ARG A 365 6.84 -1.12 13.98
CA ARG A 365 6.55 0.33 14.04
C ARG A 365 7.85 1.16 14.03
N LEU A 366 8.86 0.72 14.78
CA LEU A 366 10.17 1.38 14.76
C LEU A 366 10.81 1.28 13.38
N GLN A 367 10.81 0.09 12.77
CA GLN A 367 11.31 -0.10 11.40
C GLN A 367 10.58 0.80 10.41
N GLN A 368 9.26 0.99 10.54
CA GLN A 368 8.51 1.94 9.71
C GLN A 368 9.03 3.37 9.86
N VAL A 369 9.22 3.86 11.09
CA VAL A 369 9.77 5.22 11.33
C VAL A 369 11.17 5.36 10.70
N LEU A 370 12.03 4.35 10.83
CA LEU A 370 13.36 4.37 10.21
C LEU A 370 13.29 4.44 8.68
N ARG A 371 12.39 3.68 8.06
CA ARG A 371 12.15 3.74 6.61
C ARG A 371 11.68 5.11 6.17
N GLU A 372 10.82 5.75 6.96
CA GLU A 372 10.32 7.09 6.65
C GLU A 372 11.39 8.18 6.78
N ILE A 373 12.32 8.07 7.74
CA ILE A 373 13.50 8.95 7.80
C ILE A 373 14.30 8.83 6.51
N VAL A 374 14.63 7.60 6.11
CA VAL A 374 15.38 7.31 4.88
C VAL A 374 14.67 7.88 3.65
N TYR A 375 13.37 7.59 3.53
CA TYR A 375 12.56 8.04 2.40
C TYR A 375 12.46 9.58 2.34
N ALA A 376 12.16 10.23 3.46
CA ALA A 376 12.11 11.68 3.55
C ALA A 376 13.45 12.31 3.19
N ALA A 377 14.57 11.78 3.68
CA ALA A 377 15.90 12.30 3.35
C ALA A 377 16.21 12.23 1.84
N ARG A 378 15.80 11.16 1.16
CA ARG A 378 16.13 10.92 -0.26
C ARG A 378 15.18 11.59 -1.24
N HIS A 379 13.88 11.57 -0.94
CA HIS A 379 12.85 11.87 -1.93
C HIS A 379 11.93 13.02 -1.52
N LEU A 380 11.74 13.24 -0.21
CA LEU A 380 10.80 14.25 0.27
C LEU A 380 11.31 14.99 1.52
N PRO A 381 12.41 15.77 1.45
CA PRO A 381 13.04 16.35 2.64
C PRO A 381 12.11 17.22 3.49
N ARG A 382 11.13 17.87 2.86
CA ARG A 382 10.08 18.65 3.55
C ARG A 382 9.22 17.82 4.52
N TRP A 383 9.19 16.49 4.37
CA TRP A 383 8.43 15.56 5.19
C TRP A 383 9.17 15.09 6.44
N MET A 384 10.48 15.35 6.56
CA MET A 384 11.34 14.86 7.66
C MET A 384 10.80 15.20 9.06
N TYR A 385 10.04 16.30 9.20
CA TYR A 385 9.43 16.68 10.47
C TYR A 385 8.49 15.62 11.06
N VAL A 386 7.89 14.75 10.24
CA VAL A 386 6.99 13.68 10.69
C VAL A 386 7.77 12.59 11.40
N PRO A 387 8.71 11.87 10.75
CA PRO A 387 9.47 10.83 11.45
C PRO A 387 10.36 11.37 12.57
N ASP A 388 10.88 12.61 12.48
CA ASP A 388 11.63 13.25 13.57
C ASP A 388 10.79 13.43 14.84
N ALA A 389 9.49 13.74 14.69
CA ALA A 389 8.57 13.86 15.82
C ALA A 389 8.04 12.50 16.29
N ALA A 390 7.90 11.52 15.39
CA ALA A 390 7.37 10.19 15.70
C ALA A 390 8.36 9.33 16.51
N LEU A 391 9.67 9.41 16.20
CA LEU A 391 10.70 8.62 16.85
C LEU A 391 10.70 8.75 18.40
N PRO A 392 10.78 9.96 19.00
CA PRO A 392 10.78 10.09 20.45
C PRO A 392 9.45 9.61 21.08
N LEU A 393 8.30 9.88 20.45
CA LEU A 393 7.00 9.41 20.93
C LEU A 393 6.96 7.88 21.05
N LEU A 394 7.42 7.18 20.00
CA LEU A 394 7.48 5.72 19.98
C LEU A 394 8.40 5.15 21.08
N LEU A 395 9.53 5.81 21.34
CA LEU A 395 10.46 5.39 22.40
C LEU A 395 9.89 5.61 23.81
N ASP A 396 9.03 6.62 23.99
CA ASP A 396 8.42 6.97 25.27
C ASP A 396 7.19 6.10 25.61
N GLU A 397 6.47 5.59 24.60
CA GLU A 397 5.34 4.64 24.78
C GLU A 397 5.72 3.36 25.56
N ARG A 398 6.97 2.91 25.42
CA ARG A 398 7.46 1.72 26.13
C ARG A 398 7.83 1.99 27.58
N THR A 399 8.20 3.23 27.92
CA THR A 399 8.51 3.61 29.31
C THR A 399 7.28 3.66 30.21
N THR A 400 6.08 3.85 29.63
CA THR A 400 4.81 3.88 30.36
C THR A 400 4.10 2.53 30.44
N SER A 401 4.32 1.62 29.48
CA SER A 401 3.76 0.25 29.50
C SER A 401 4.50 -0.73 30.43
N GLY A 402 5.60 -0.28 31.06
CA GLY A 402 6.41 -1.05 32.02
C GLY A 402 6.35 -0.54 33.46
N ARG A 403 5.31 0.22 33.83
CA ARG A 403 5.08 0.68 35.22
C ARG A 403 3.74 0.22 35.76
#